data_AF-A0A957N5E7-F1
#
_entry.id   AF-A0A957N5E7-F1
#
_cell.length_a   1.000
_cell.length_b   1.000
_cell.length_c   1.000
_cell.angle_alpha   90.00
_cell.angle_beta   90.00
_cell.angle_gamma   90.00
#
_symmetry.space_group_name_H-M   'P 1'
#
loop_
_entity.id
_entity.type
_entity.pdbx_description
1 polymer ?
#
loop_
_entity_poly.entity_id
_entity_poly.type
_entity_poly.pdbx_seq_one_letter_code
_entity_poly.pdbx_strand_id
1 'polypeptide(L)'
;MDKVFKFVLAFLLIPLVVAFVAVAGQMLLHDVPWGELQWALIGFAAYVFLYPLIRTSNLHFIEIFEHELAHMITDLSVFRRLQEFRVNPEEDASRVAYAQSTGIPGMGCFTTLAPYFLATFTIPLLAVRFITPENLVPALDVVIGVSLGFHFVALFYEFRPRQTDLQKQT
;
A
#
# COMPACT_ATOMS: atom_id res chain seq x y z
N MET A 1 10.19 21.57 -5.30
CA MET A 1 9.94 20.76 -6.52
C MET A 1 9.51 21.71 -7.62
N ASP A 2 10.21 21.69 -8.75
CA ASP A 2 9.92 22.60 -9.87
C ASP A 2 8.61 22.20 -10.59
N LYS A 3 8.06 23.11 -11.39
CA LYS A 3 6.82 22.86 -12.14
C LYS A 3 7.01 21.81 -13.26
N VAL A 4 8.24 21.69 -13.77
CA VAL A 4 8.60 20.80 -14.86
C VAL A 4 8.55 19.34 -14.41
N PHE A 5 9.12 19.03 -13.24
CA PHE A 5 9.07 17.71 -12.62
C PHE A 5 7.64 17.25 -12.36
N LYS A 6 6.75 18.13 -11.88
CA LYS A 6 5.33 17.79 -11.69
C LYS A 6 4.66 17.41 -13.00
N PHE A 7 4.96 18.12 -14.08
CA PHE A 7 4.41 17.85 -15.40
C PHE A 7 4.93 16.53 -15.98
N VAL A 8 6.24 16.28 -15.87
CA VAL A 8 6.86 15.01 -16.27
C VAL A 8 6.27 13.83 -15.49
N LEU A 9 6.12 13.99 -14.16
CA LEU A 9 5.54 12.96 -13.30
C LEU A 9 4.07 12.68 -13.69
N ALA A 10 3.26 13.71 -13.91
CA ALA A 10 1.87 13.54 -14.37
C ALA A 10 1.79 12.85 -15.74
N PHE A 11 2.68 13.21 -16.68
CA PHE A 11 2.74 12.61 -18.00
C PHE A 11 3.14 11.12 -17.95
N LEU A 12 3.94 10.70 -16.96
CA LEU A 12 4.28 9.30 -16.73
C LEU A 12 3.18 8.53 -15.99
N LEU A 13 2.56 9.14 -14.97
CA LEU A 13 1.58 8.49 -14.11
C LEU A 13 0.22 8.32 -14.77
N ILE A 14 -0.26 9.28 -15.57
CA ILE A 14 -1.59 9.19 -16.19
C ILE A 14 -1.71 7.97 -17.12
N PRO A 15 -0.80 7.73 -18.08
CA PRO A 15 -0.84 6.54 -18.92
C PRO A 15 -0.72 5.24 -18.11
N LEU A 16 0.08 5.25 -17.04
CA LEU A 16 0.25 4.10 -16.16
C LEU A 16 -1.05 3.77 -15.42
N VAL A 17 -1.73 4.77 -14.87
CA VAL A 17 -3.03 4.60 -14.20
C VAL A 17 -4.09 4.14 -15.20
N VAL A 18 -4.13 4.72 -16.40
CA VAL A 18 -5.09 4.31 -17.45
C VAL A 18 -4.83 2.86 -17.89
N ALA A 19 -3.57 2.48 -18.12
CA ALA A 19 -3.20 1.12 -18.45
C ALA A 19 -3.56 0.14 -17.33
N PHE A 20 -3.28 0.51 -16.07
CA PHE A 20 -3.66 -0.28 -14.91
C PHE A 20 -5.18 -0.50 -14.81
N VAL A 21 -5.98 0.56 -14.94
CA VAL A 21 -7.44 0.48 -14.91
C VAL A 21 -7.97 -0.33 -16.09
N ALA A 22 -7.40 -0.18 -17.29
CA ALA A 22 -7.80 -0.94 -18.46
C ALA A 22 -7.50 -2.44 -18.31
N VAL A 23 -6.31 -2.80 -17.83
CA VAL A 23 -5.93 -4.20 -17.55
C VAL A 23 -6.79 -4.78 -16.43
N ALA A 24 -7.00 -4.04 -15.33
CA ALA A 24 -7.88 -4.47 -14.25
C ALA A 24 -9.32 -4.68 -14.75
N GLY A 25 -9.83 -3.78 -15.59
CA GLY A 25 -11.15 -3.93 -16.23
C GLY A 25 -11.22 -5.15 -17.14
N GLN A 26 -10.18 -5.42 -17.93
CA GLN A 26 -10.10 -6.63 -18.76
C GLN A 26 -10.10 -7.90 -17.91
N MET A 27 -9.32 -7.92 -16.83
CA MET A 27 -9.26 -9.04 -15.88
C MET A 27 -10.58 -9.24 -15.10
N LEU A 28 -11.35 -8.18 -14.84
CA LEU A 28 -12.69 -8.31 -14.25
C LEU A 28 -13.73 -8.88 -15.22
N LEU A 29 -13.52 -8.66 -16.52
CA LEU A 29 -14.45 -9.09 -17.58
C LEU A 29 -14.10 -10.45 -18.19
N HIS A 30 -12.90 -10.97 -17.92
CA HIS A 30 -12.45 -12.28 -18.40
C HIS A 30 -12.28 -13.24 -17.23
N ASP A 31 -12.56 -14.52 -17.45
CA ASP A 31 -12.25 -15.56 -16.47
C ASP A 31 -10.73 -15.64 -16.31
N VAL A 32 -10.20 -15.08 -15.22
CA VAL A 32 -8.80 -15.27 -14.86
C VAL A 32 -8.62 -16.73 -14.46
N PRO A 33 -7.83 -17.52 -15.19
CA PRO A 33 -7.68 -18.93 -14.88
C PRO A 33 -6.97 -19.07 -13.52
N TRP A 34 -7.54 -19.88 -12.64
CA TRP A 34 -7.03 -20.10 -11.28
C TRP A 34 -5.54 -20.48 -11.23
N GLY A 35 -5.03 -21.11 -12.29
CA GLY A 35 -3.61 -21.47 -12.42
C GLY A 35 -2.65 -20.27 -12.49
N GLU A 36 -3.12 -19.09 -12.91
CA GLU A 36 -2.29 -17.87 -12.96
C GLU A 36 -2.15 -17.20 -11.60
N LEU A 37 -3.15 -17.37 -10.71
CA LEU A 37 -3.15 -16.76 -9.38
C LEU A 37 -2.65 -17.71 -8.28
N GLN A 38 -2.49 -19.00 -8.58
CA GLN A 38 -2.21 -20.03 -7.57
C GLN A 38 -1.02 -19.70 -6.65
N TRP A 39 0.08 -19.19 -7.20
CA TRP A 39 1.30 -18.90 -6.44
C TRP A 39 1.13 -17.70 -5.50
N ALA A 40 0.45 -16.64 -5.96
CA ALA A 40 0.08 -15.52 -5.13
C ALA A 40 -0.93 -15.92 -4.04
N LEU A 41 -1.91 -16.78 -4.35
CA LEU A 41 -2.84 -17.30 -3.35
C LEU A 41 -2.15 -18.17 -2.31
N ILE A 42 -1.17 -18.99 -2.71
CA ILE A 42 -0.33 -19.78 -1.78
C ILE A 42 0.44 -18.85 -0.85
N GLY A 43 1.12 -17.82 -1.38
CA GLY A 43 1.84 -16.84 -0.57
C GLY A 43 0.94 -16.08 0.41
N PHE A 44 -0.23 -15.65 -0.07
CA PHE A 44 -1.25 -14.96 0.73
C PHE A 44 -1.73 -15.85 1.88
N ALA A 45 -2.16 -17.07 1.57
CA ALA A 45 -2.63 -18.03 2.56
C ALA A 45 -1.53 -18.35 3.57
N ALA A 46 -0.30 -18.62 3.09
CA ALA A 46 0.84 -18.91 3.94
C ALA A 46 1.09 -17.78 4.95
N TYR A 47 1.10 -16.52 4.51
CA TYR A 47 1.28 -15.40 5.43
C TYR A 47 0.14 -15.32 6.46
N VAL A 48 -1.12 -15.37 6.02
CA VAL A 48 -2.29 -15.26 6.91
C VAL A 48 -2.28 -16.36 7.99
N PHE A 49 -1.97 -17.60 7.61
CA PHE A 49 -1.90 -18.72 8.56
C PHE A 49 -0.67 -18.67 9.47
N LEU A 50 0.47 -18.17 8.98
CA LEU A 50 1.68 -18.04 9.76
C LEU A 50 1.68 -16.82 10.68
N TYR A 51 0.87 -15.80 10.38
CA TYR A 51 0.81 -14.53 11.11
C TYR A 51 0.75 -14.69 12.64
N PRO A 52 -0.12 -15.55 13.21
CA PRO A 52 -0.20 -15.73 14.66
C PRO A 52 1.11 -16.24 15.28
N LEU A 53 1.94 -16.95 14.51
CA LEU A 53 3.21 -17.53 14.94
C LEU A 53 4.39 -16.56 14.80
N ILE A 54 4.34 -15.67 13.79
CA ILE A 54 5.43 -14.73 13.46
C ILE A 54 5.19 -13.33 14.03
N ARG A 55 4.09 -13.11 14.75
CA ARG A 55 3.75 -11.82 15.35
C ARG A 55 4.78 -11.42 16.41
N THR A 56 5.64 -10.48 16.03
CA THR A 56 6.70 -9.92 16.86
C THR A 56 6.60 -8.40 16.91
N SER A 57 7.33 -7.74 17.82
CA SER A 57 7.44 -6.29 17.86
C SER A 57 7.95 -5.69 16.56
N ASN A 58 8.91 -6.37 15.89
CA ASN A 58 9.43 -5.97 14.60
C ASN A 58 8.35 -6.01 13.51
N LEU A 59 7.55 -7.09 13.46
CA LEU A 59 6.47 -7.18 12.48
C LEU A 59 5.43 -6.07 12.71
N HIS A 60 5.10 -5.81 13.98
CA HIS A 60 4.19 -4.74 14.34
C HIS A 60 4.72 -3.34 13.93
N PHE A 61 6.02 -3.11 14.11
CA PHE A 61 6.65 -1.88 13.63
C PHE A 61 6.54 -1.76 12.09
N ILE A 62 6.74 -2.84 11.35
CA ILE A 62 6.63 -2.84 9.88
C ILE A 62 5.18 -2.53 9.45
N GLU A 63 4.17 -3.03 10.15
CA GLU A 63 2.75 -2.70 9.90
C GLU A 63 2.51 -1.19 10.03
N ILE A 64 2.93 -0.59 11.14
CA ILE A 64 2.80 0.87 11.37
C ILE A 64 3.59 1.65 10.32
N PHE A 65 4.80 1.19 9.99
CA PHE A 65 5.62 1.83 8.97
C PHE A 65 4.93 1.80 7.60
N GLU A 66 4.33 0.67 7.19
CA GLU A 66 3.58 0.58 5.93
C GLU A 66 2.42 1.57 5.89
N HIS A 67 1.67 1.67 7.00
CA HIS A 67 0.55 2.58 7.15
C HIS A 67 0.97 4.04 6.91
N GLU A 68 2.01 4.48 7.60
CA GLU A 68 2.49 5.86 7.52
C GLU A 68 3.19 6.15 6.19
N LEU A 69 3.84 5.13 5.62
CA LEU A 69 4.41 5.19 4.28
C LEU A 69 3.30 5.44 3.23
N ALA A 70 2.11 4.85 3.40
CA ALA A 70 0.99 5.06 2.50
C ALA A 70 0.48 6.51 2.54
N HIS A 71 0.35 7.11 3.74
CA HIS A 71 0.06 8.53 3.90
C HIS A 71 1.13 9.41 3.24
N MET A 72 2.41 9.10 3.46
CA MET A 72 3.52 9.87 2.88
C MET A 72 3.50 9.82 1.34
N ILE A 73 3.36 8.64 0.75
CA ILE A 73 3.34 8.46 -0.72
C ILE A 73 2.17 9.22 -1.33
N THR A 74 0.98 9.14 -0.72
CA THR A 74 -0.19 9.86 -1.23
C THR A 74 -0.05 11.37 -1.08
N ASP A 75 0.44 11.88 0.04
CA ASP A 75 0.75 13.30 0.22
C ASP A 75 1.74 13.80 -0.84
N LEU A 76 2.82 13.06 -1.10
CA LEU A 76 3.77 13.40 -2.16
C LEU A 76 3.12 13.40 -3.54
N SER A 77 2.25 12.42 -3.81
CA SER A 77 1.53 12.28 -5.09
C SER A 77 0.57 13.45 -5.35
N VAL A 78 -0.01 14.02 -4.29
CA VAL A 78 -0.86 15.22 -4.37
C VAL A 78 -0.07 16.51 -4.12
N PHE A 79 1.26 16.43 -4.19
CA PHE A 79 2.20 17.55 -4.10
C PHE A 79 2.16 18.34 -2.80
N ARG A 80 1.78 17.67 -1.72
CA ARG A 80 1.81 18.21 -0.38
C ARG A 80 3.24 18.21 0.16
N ARG A 81 3.60 19.25 0.92
CA ARG A 81 4.94 19.34 1.52
C ARG A 81 4.98 18.51 2.79
N LEU A 82 5.83 17.48 2.82
CA LEU A 82 6.14 16.73 4.04
C LEU A 82 6.92 17.62 5.02
N GLN A 83 6.45 17.67 6.27
CA GLN A 83 7.15 18.38 7.35
C GLN A 83 7.92 17.43 8.27
N GLU A 84 7.33 16.28 8.62
CA GLU A 84 7.93 15.25 9.48
C GLU A 84 7.44 13.85 9.08
N PHE A 85 8.31 12.84 9.23
CA PHE A 85 7.97 11.42 9.14
C PHE A 85 8.60 10.73 10.35
N ARG A 86 7.78 10.25 11.28
CA ARG A 86 8.24 9.68 12.56
C ARG A 86 7.40 8.46 12.92
N VAL A 87 8.02 7.29 13.02
CA VAL A 87 7.36 6.05 13.45
C VAL A 87 7.85 5.73 14.86
N ASN A 88 6.97 5.77 15.86
CA ASN A 88 7.34 5.50 17.26
C ASN A 88 6.51 4.34 17.83
N PRO A 89 7.10 3.15 18.06
CA PRO A 89 6.35 1.96 18.49
C PRO A 89 6.12 1.84 20.02
N GLU A 90 6.74 2.68 20.86
CA GLU A 90 6.76 2.51 22.32
C GLU A 90 5.78 3.41 23.12
N GLU A 91 5.11 4.39 22.51
CA GLU A 91 4.20 5.30 23.23
C GLU A 91 2.72 4.98 22.96
N ASP A 92 2.09 4.35 23.96
CA ASP A 92 0.70 3.88 24.01
C ASP A 92 -0.34 5.02 24.15
N ALA A 93 -0.03 6.25 23.70
CA ALA A 93 -0.94 7.37 23.69
C ALA A 93 -0.82 8.12 22.36
N SER A 94 -1.75 7.85 21.45
CA SER A 94 -1.83 8.44 20.10
C SER A 94 -0.59 8.23 19.24
N ARG A 95 -0.56 7.06 18.58
CA ARG A 95 -0.36 6.89 17.14
C ARG A 95 -0.22 8.21 16.35
N VAL A 96 0.97 8.78 16.37
CA VAL A 96 1.32 9.96 15.57
C VAL A 96 2.61 9.65 14.83
N ALA A 97 2.51 9.05 13.64
CA ALA A 97 3.15 9.74 12.55
C ALA A 97 2.10 10.65 11.93
N TYR A 98 2.44 11.92 11.77
CA TYR A 98 1.67 12.78 10.89
C TYR A 98 2.63 13.23 9.81
N ALA A 99 2.37 12.78 8.58
CA ALA A 99 2.75 13.54 7.41
C ALA A 99 1.96 14.86 7.46
N GLN A 100 2.48 15.85 8.20
CA GLN A 100 1.81 17.14 8.29
C GLN A 100 2.05 17.87 6.96
N SER A 101 0.95 18.05 6.25
CA SER A 101 0.93 18.58 4.90
C SER A 101 0.17 19.90 4.86
N THR A 102 0.68 20.85 4.07
CA THR A 102 -0.14 21.94 3.55
C THR A 102 -0.53 21.63 2.10
N GLY A 103 -1.82 21.75 1.77
CA GLY A 103 -2.35 21.38 0.46
C GLY A 103 -3.76 21.91 0.19
N ILE A 104 -4.30 21.58 -0.99
CA ILE A 104 -5.62 22.03 -1.44
C ILE A 104 -6.72 21.46 -0.50
N PRO A 105 -7.68 22.30 -0.02
CA PRO A 105 -8.82 21.82 0.77
C PRO A 105 -9.60 20.73 0.01
N GLY A 106 -9.94 19.62 0.69
CA GLY A 106 -10.70 18.50 0.11
C GLY A 106 -9.87 17.27 -0.31
N MET A 107 -8.55 17.39 -0.54
CA MET A 107 -7.69 16.23 -0.84
C MET A 107 -7.27 15.44 0.42
N GLY A 108 -7.63 15.93 1.62
CA GLY A 108 -7.26 15.27 2.89
C GLY A 108 -7.82 13.86 2.99
N CYS A 109 -9.02 13.62 2.48
CA CYS A 109 -9.66 12.30 2.52
C CYS A 109 -8.88 11.24 1.75
N PHE A 110 -8.30 11.60 0.60
CA PHE A 110 -7.50 10.67 -0.20
C PHE A 110 -6.22 10.23 0.52
N THR A 111 -5.52 11.18 1.17
CA THR A 111 -4.37 10.84 2.03
C THR A 111 -4.81 10.01 3.22
N THR A 112 -5.85 10.43 3.95
CA THR A 112 -6.34 9.72 5.15
C THR A 112 -6.77 8.28 4.84
N LEU A 113 -7.33 8.04 3.66
CA LEU A 113 -7.75 6.70 3.26
C LEU A 113 -6.63 5.88 2.60
N ALA A 114 -5.47 6.46 2.33
CA ALA A 114 -4.37 5.81 1.64
C ALA A 114 -3.98 4.44 2.22
N PRO A 115 -3.81 4.28 3.54
CA PRO A 115 -3.40 2.99 4.10
C PRO A 115 -4.41 1.88 3.84
N TYR A 116 -5.69 2.22 3.61
CA TYR A 116 -6.77 1.27 3.42
C TYR A 116 -6.86 0.68 2.01
N PHE A 117 -6.18 1.30 1.03
CA PHE A 117 -6.20 0.84 -0.36
C PHE A 117 -4.81 0.73 -1.01
N LEU A 118 -3.78 1.32 -0.40
CA LEU A 118 -2.43 1.39 -0.96
C LEU A 118 -1.51 0.37 -0.28
N ALA A 119 -1.45 -0.83 -0.85
CA ALA A 119 -0.50 -1.88 -0.46
C ALA A 119 0.93 -1.52 -0.91
N THR A 120 1.61 -0.66 -0.13
CA THR A 120 2.84 0.01 -0.56
C THR A 120 3.98 -0.95 -0.87
N PHE A 121 4.04 -2.12 -0.22
CA PHE A 121 5.03 -3.16 -0.53
C PHE A 121 4.63 -4.02 -1.74
N THR A 122 3.33 -4.21 -1.99
CA THR A 122 2.85 -5.05 -3.09
C THR A 122 3.00 -4.37 -4.45
N ILE A 123 2.68 -3.08 -4.54
CA ILE A 123 2.74 -2.32 -5.80
C ILE A 123 4.10 -2.39 -6.50
N PRO A 124 5.25 -2.14 -5.84
CA PRO A 124 6.55 -2.28 -6.49
C PRO A 124 6.86 -3.73 -6.89
N LEU A 125 6.40 -4.73 -6.14
CA LEU A 125 6.57 -6.14 -6.53
C LEU A 125 5.79 -6.48 -7.80
N LEU A 126 4.58 -5.93 -7.97
CA LEU A 126 3.81 -6.04 -9.21
C LEU A 126 4.55 -5.37 -10.38
N ALA A 127 5.20 -4.22 -10.15
CA ALA A 127 6.02 -3.58 -11.17
C ALA A 127 7.23 -4.44 -11.57
N VAL A 128 7.92 -5.04 -10.60
CA VAL A 128 9.04 -5.97 -10.83
C VAL A 128 8.59 -7.21 -11.60
N ARG A 129 7.35 -7.67 -11.40
CA ARG A 129 6.80 -8.83 -12.10
C ARG A 129 6.84 -8.68 -13.63
N PHE A 130 6.60 -7.48 -14.17
CA PHE A 130 6.63 -7.24 -15.62
C PHE A 130 8.00 -7.44 -16.27
N ILE A 131 9.08 -7.32 -15.51
CA ILE A 131 10.46 -7.49 -15.99
C ILE A 131 11.10 -8.80 -15.49
N THR A 132 10.34 -9.64 -14.81
CA THR A 132 10.83 -10.88 -14.20
C THR A 132 10.81 -12.02 -15.23
N PRO A 133 11.91 -12.77 -15.39
CA PRO A 133 11.93 -13.96 -16.24
C PRO A 133 10.87 -14.99 -15.85
N GLU A 134 10.25 -15.66 -16.82
CA GLU A 134 9.12 -16.59 -16.61
C GLU A 134 9.42 -17.68 -15.56
N ASN A 135 10.66 -18.16 -15.49
CA ASN A 135 11.06 -19.18 -14.51
C ASN A 135 11.11 -18.67 -13.06
N LEU A 136 11.16 -17.36 -12.85
CA LEU A 136 11.16 -16.71 -11.53
C LEU A 136 9.79 -16.14 -11.15
N VAL A 137 8.86 -16.00 -12.12
CA VAL A 137 7.51 -15.47 -11.88
C VAL A 137 6.78 -16.22 -10.75
N PRO A 138 6.78 -17.57 -10.66
CA PRO A 138 6.12 -18.27 -9.56
C PRO A 138 6.67 -17.88 -8.17
N ALA A 139 7.99 -17.75 -8.03
CA ALA A 139 8.60 -17.36 -6.77
C ALA A 139 8.25 -15.92 -6.40
N LEU A 140 8.27 -15.01 -7.37
CA LEU A 140 7.85 -13.62 -7.17
C LEU A 140 6.36 -13.52 -6.84
N ASP A 141 5.51 -14.32 -7.47
CA ASP A 141 4.08 -14.39 -7.20
C ASP A 141 3.81 -14.83 -5.76
N VAL A 142 4.58 -15.79 -5.22
CA VAL A 142 4.52 -16.13 -3.78
C VAL A 142 4.87 -14.92 -2.92
N VAL A 143 5.92 -14.16 -3.24
CA VAL A 143 6.31 -12.96 -2.47
C VAL A 143 5.23 -11.87 -2.56
N ILE A 144 4.63 -11.65 -3.74
CA ILE A 144 3.47 -10.76 -3.94
C ILE A 144 2.29 -11.22 -3.07
N GLY A 145 2.02 -12.53 -3.05
CA GLY A 145 1.02 -13.11 -2.18
C GLY A 145 1.27 -12.82 -0.71
N VAL A 146 2.50 -13.02 -0.26
CA VAL A 146 2.93 -12.73 1.12
C VAL A 146 2.77 -11.25 1.45
N SER A 147 3.17 -10.33 0.57
CA SER A 147 3.01 -8.88 0.80
C SER A 147 1.55 -8.45 0.81
N LEU A 148 0.70 -9.07 -0.01
CA LEU A 148 -0.75 -8.87 0.02
C LEU A 148 -1.36 -9.39 1.31
N GLY A 149 -0.94 -10.56 1.78
CA GLY A 149 -1.37 -11.13 3.06
C GLY A 149 -0.97 -10.24 4.24
N PHE A 150 0.25 -9.71 4.20
CA PHE A 150 0.75 -8.71 5.16
C PHE A 150 -0.17 -7.50 5.23
N HIS A 151 -0.42 -6.85 4.09
CA HIS A 151 -1.28 -5.68 4.01
C HIS A 151 -2.71 -5.99 4.49
N PHE A 152 -3.28 -7.12 4.05
CA PHE A 152 -4.62 -7.55 4.44
C PHE A 152 -4.77 -7.75 5.95
N VAL A 153 -3.79 -8.40 6.59
CA VAL A 153 -3.83 -8.62 8.04
C VAL A 153 -3.66 -7.29 8.79
N ALA A 154 -2.74 -6.42 8.35
CA ALA A 154 -2.55 -5.09 8.94
C ALA A 154 -3.88 -4.31 8.92
N LEU A 155 -4.55 -4.25 7.77
CA LEU A 155 -5.87 -3.65 7.61
C LEU A 155 -6.89 -4.19 8.62
N PHE A 156 -6.96 -5.51 8.78
CA PHE A 156 -7.93 -6.14 9.68
C PHE A 156 -7.72 -5.73 11.15
N TYR A 157 -6.48 -5.54 11.59
CA TYR A 157 -6.19 -5.05 12.94
C TYR A 157 -6.39 -3.54 13.09
N GLU A 158 -6.25 -2.81 11.98
CA GLU A 158 -6.42 -1.37 11.89
C GLU A 158 -7.88 -0.93 11.99
N PHE A 159 -8.82 -1.62 11.33
CA PHE A 159 -10.28 -1.35 11.37
C PHE A 159 -10.95 -1.38 12.75
N ARG A 160 -10.19 -1.50 13.85
CA ARG A 160 -10.70 -1.36 15.21
C ARG A 160 -11.09 0.11 15.49
N PRO A 161 -12.22 0.37 16.20
CA PRO A 161 -12.81 1.73 16.40
C PRO A 161 -11.94 2.81 17.07
N ARG A 162 -10.68 2.53 17.40
CA ARG A 162 -9.73 3.43 18.08
C ARG A 162 -8.67 4.02 17.14
N GLN A 163 -8.80 3.87 15.82
CA GLN A 163 -7.89 4.54 14.89
C GLN A 163 -8.17 6.05 14.81
N THR A 164 -7.10 6.82 14.98
CA THR A 164 -7.09 8.28 14.99
C THR A 164 -7.50 8.89 13.65
N ASP A 165 -7.25 8.19 12.54
CA ASP A 165 -7.46 8.72 11.18
C ASP A 165 -8.94 8.70 10.78
N LEU A 166 -9.70 7.70 11.23
CA LEU A 166 -11.15 7.62 11.03
C LEU A 166 -11.91 8.59 11.94
N GLN A 167 -11.38 8.90 13.13
CA GLN A 167 -12.00 9.85 14.06
C GLN A 167 -11.83 11.31 13.63
N LYS A 168 -10.81 11.64 12.83
CA LYS A 168 -10.59 13.01 12.32
C LYS A 168 -11.59 13.46 11.25
N GLN A 169 -12.42 12.56 10.72
CA GLN A 169 -13.36 12.85 9.64
C GLN A 169 -14.84 12.92 10.08
N THR A 170 -15.14 12.59 11.34
CA THR A 170 -16.47 12.72 11.96
C THR A 170 -16.53 13.92 12.89
#